data_AF-A0A7R8ZST1-F1
#
_entry.id   AF-A0A7R8ZST1-F1
#
_cell.length_a   1.000
_cell.length_b   1.000
_cell.length_c   1.000
_cell.angle_alpha   90.00
_cell.angle_beta   90.00
_cell.angle_gamma   90.00
#
_symmetry.space_group_name_H-M   'P 1'
#
loop_
_entity.id
_entity.type
_entity.pdbx_description
1 polymer ?
#
loop_
_entity_poly.entity_id
_entity_poly.type
_entity_poly.pdbx_seq_one_letter_code
_entity_poly.pdbx_strand_id
1 'polypeptide(L)'
;MTGVRIGSEVRGSKLFEIRSYFVSDYDPTIEDSYTKQLRIDDQLAKLDILDTAGQEEFSAMREQYMRSGEGFVLVFSVTDRNSFDEVYKFHRQILRVKDRDEFPMILVGNKADLEHQRVVSSVEIQQMASQLKIPYIECSAKHKINIDQIFHELVRIIRKFQEEERVWSYKDRRRRCVIL
;
A
#
# COMPACT_ATOMS: atom_id res chain seq x y z
N MET A 1 0.63 -19.86 7.38
CA MET A 1 -0.21 -18.97 6.56
C MET A 1 -0.04 -17.57 7.14
N THR A 2 0.74 -16.72 6.47
CA THR A 2 0.94 -15.33 6.91
C THR A 2 -0.27 -14.54 6.42
N GLY A 3 -1.11 -14.08 7.34
CA GLY A 3 -2.10 -13.04 7.05
C GLY A 3 -1.33 -11.74 6.85
N VAL A 4 -1.69 -10.98 5.82
CA VAL A 4 -1.09 -9.67 5.55
C VAL A 4 -2.23 -8.66 5.50
N ARG A 5 -2.29 -7.77 6.49
CA ARG A 5 -3.23 -6.64 6.47
C ARG A 5 -2.69 -5.51 5.59
N ILE A 6 -3.41 -5.20 4.52
CA ILE A 6 -3.06 -4.12 3.58
C ILE A 6 -4.02 -2.96 3.77
N GLY A 7 -3.49 -1.79 4.14
CA GLY A 7 -4.24 -0.54 4.07
C GLY A 7 -3.99 0.16 2.73
N SER A 8 -5.04 0.62 2.06
CA SER A 8 -4.92 1.59 0.96
C SER A 8 -5.33 2.97 1.46
N GLU A 9 -4.61 4.03 1.07
CA GLU A 9 -4.96 5.37 1.52
C GLU A 9 -4.56 6.45 0.52
N VAL A 10 -5.52 6.96 -0.27
CA VAL A 10 -5.52 8.31 -0.90
C VAL A 10 -6.95 8.68 -1.34
N ARG A 11 -7.26 9.99 -1.30
CA ARG A 11 -8.48 10.60 -1.87
C ARG A 11 -8.70 10.24 -3.33
N GLY A 12 -9.96 9.90 -3.66
CA GLY A 12 -10.44 9.88 -5.04
C GLY A 12 -9.94 8.72 -5.93
N SER A 13 -9.09 7.83 -5.41
CA SER A 13 -8.62 6.63 -6.11
C SER A 13 -9.09 5.39 -5.36
N LYS A 14 -10.36 5.02 -5.56
CA LYS A 14 -10.96 3.82 -4.95
C LYS A 14 -10.11 2.59 -5.30
N LEU A 15 -9.67 1.83 -4.30
CA LEU A 15 -9.07 0.51 -4.51
C LEU A 15 -10.10 -0.44 -5.19
N PHE A 16 -11.39 -0.14 -5.04
CA PHE A 16 -12.48 -0.72 -5.83
C PHE A 16 -12.30 -0.63 -7.34
N GLU A 17 -11.72 0.45 -7.86
CA GLU A 17 -11.52 0.63 -9.31
C GLU A 17 -10.52 -0.43 -9.84
N ILE A 18 -9.49 -0.76 -9.04
CA ILE A 18 -8.48 -1.78 -9.33
C ILE A 18 -9.09 -3.19 -9.50
N ARG A 19 -10.32 -3.43 -9.04
CA ARG A 19 -10.96 -4.76 -9.00
C ARG A 19 -12.01 -5.04 -10.08
N SER A 20 -12.21 -4.20 -11.09
CA SER A 20 -13.10 -4.53 -12.21
C SER A 20 -14.58 -4.77 -11.82
N TYR A 21 -15.06 -4.15 -10.74
CA TYR A 21 -16.50 -3.99 -10.53
C TYR A 21 -16.82 -2.51 -10.44
N PHE A 22 -17.28 -1.95 -11.55
CA PHE A 22 -18.22 -0.83 -11.53
C PHE A 22 -19.48 -1.36 -10.83
N VAL A 23 -19.54 -1.25 -9.51
CA VAL A 23 -20.83 -1.30 -8.82
C VAL A 23 -21.38 0.11 -8.93
N SER A 24 -22.45 0.27 -9.70
CA SER A 24 -23.20 1.52 -9.90
C SER A 24 -23.79 2.07 -8.59
N ASP A 25 -23.84 1.25 -7.55
CA ASP A 25 -24.45 1.55 -6.27
C ASP A 25 -23.38 1.49 -5.18
N TYR A 26 -22.73 2.62 -4.95
CA TYR A 26 -21.82 2.83 -3.84
C TYR A 26 -22.63 3.26 -2.61
N ASP A 27 -22.65 2.40 -1.58
CA ASP A 27 -23.17 2.76 -0.26
C ASP A 27 -21.99 3.14 0.67
N PRO A 28 -21.81 4.42 1.03
CA PRO A 28 -20.65 4.92 1.78
C PRO A 28 -20.54 4.42 3.24
N THR A 29 -21.43 3.55 3.70
CA THR A 29 -21.57 3.19 5.12
C THR A 29 -20.97 1.84 5.54
N ILE A 30 -20.52 1.01 4.59
CA ILE A 30 -20.04 -0.35 4.89
C ILE A 30 -18.53 -0.46 4.64
N GLU A 31 -17.80 -0.75 5.71
CA GLU A 31 -16.36 -1.06 5.71
C GLU A 31 -16.09 -2.32 4.88
N ASP A 32 -15.64 -2.15 3.63
CA ASP A 32 -15.32 -3.26 2.73
C ASP A 32 -13.91 -3.81 3.02
N SER A 33 -13.82 -4.64 4.06
CA SER A 33 -12.67 -5.54 4.24
C SER A 33 -12.81 -6.74 3.30
N TYR A 34 -11.78 -7.00 2.48
CA TYR A 34 -11.78 -8.09 1.50
C TYR A 34 -10.59 -9.03 1.70
N THR A 35 -10.84 -10.33 1.65
CA THR A 35 -9.78 -11.35 1.71
C THR A 35 -9.43 -11.92 0.33
N LYS A 36 -8.16 -11.83 -0.08
CA LYS A 36 -7.61 -12.56 -1.26
C LYS A 36 -6.68 -13.68 -0.82
N GLN A 37 -6.71 -14.82 -1.49
CA GLN A 37 -5.62 -15.80 -1.41
C GLN A 37 -4.81 -15.78 -2.71
N LEU A 38 -3.50 -15.70 -2.58
CA LEU A 38 -2.57 -15.65 -3.71
C LEU A 38 -1.38 -16.57 -3.42
N ARG A 39 -0.83 -17.21 -4.45
CA ARG A 39 0.42 -17.96 -4.36
C ARG A 39 1.55 -17.07 -4.87
N ILE A 40 2.45 -16.69 -3.96
CA ILE A 40 3.53 -15.73 -4.22
C ILE A 40 4.83 -16.44 -3.85
N ASP A 41 5.72 -16.63 -4.82
CA ASP A 41 6.99 -17.35 -4.67
C ASP A 41 6.81 -18.73 -4.01
N ASP A 42 5.87 -19.50 -4.57
CA ASP A 42 5.44 -20.82 -4.09
C ASP A 42 4.84 -20.89 -2.68
N GLN A 43 4.66 -19.76 -2.03
CA GLN A 43 4.04 -19.68 -0.71
C GLN A 43 2.66 -19.05 -0.78
N LEU A 44 1.67 -19.74 -0.21
CA LEU A 44 0.32 -19.22 -0.09
C LEU A 44 0.29 -18.03 0.89
N ALA A 45 -0.18 -16.88 0.40
CA ALA A 45 -0.43 -15.67 1.17
C ALA A 45 -1.93 -15.40 1.24
N LYS A 46 -2.41 -15.07 2.44
CA LYS A 46 -3.77 -14.57 2.65
C LYS A 46 -3.68 -13.07 2.90
N LEU A 47 -4.29 -12.27 2.02
CA LEU A 47 -4.31 -10.82 2.11
C LEU A 47 -5.66 -10.40 2.66
N ASP A 48 -5.65 -9.64 3.75
CA ASP A 48 -6.83 -8.98 4.28
C ASP A 48 -6.68 -7.49 3.92
N ILE A 49 -7.41 -7.07 2.90
CA ILE A 49 -7.30 -5.78 2.24
C ILE A 49 -8.42 -4.88 2.76
N LEU A 50 -8.05 -3.68 3.21
CA LEU A 50 -8.98 -2.69 3.70
C LEU A 50 -9.00 -1.48 2.75
N ASP A 51 -10.16 -1.20 2.16
CA ASP A 51 -10.39 0.04 1.40
C ASP A 51 -10.81 1.16 2.38
N THR A 52 -10.10 2.29 2.35
CA THR A 52 -10.37 3.44 3.24
C THR A 52 -10.95 4.65 2.49
N ALA A 53 -11.18 4.52 1.18
CA ALA A 53 -11.70 5.61 0.36
C ALA A 53 -13.10 6.05 0.84
N GLY A 54 -13.26 7.32 1.19
CA GLY A 54 -14.55 7.91 1.58
C GLY A 54 -14.84 7.99 3.10
N GLN A 55 -14.00 7.44 3.98
CA GLN A 55 -14.12 7.60 5.44
C GLN A 55 -13.09 8.58 6.04
N GLU A 56 -12.57 9.46 5.20
CA GLU A 56 -11.38 10.25 5.48
C GLU A 56 -11.55 11.35 6.54
N GLU A 57 -12.79 11.63 6.89
CA GLU A 57 -13.19 12.59 7.90
C GLU A 57 -13.04 12.02 9.32
N PHE A 58 -12.81 10.70 9.47
CA PHE A 58 -12.65 10.02 10.77
C PHE A 58 -11.18 9.64 11.04
N SER A 59 -10.41 10.61 11.54
CA SER A 59 -8.96 10.45 11.83
C SER A 59 -8.62 9.29 12.78
N ALA A 60 -9.49 8.99 13.75
CA ALA A 60 -9.25 7.92 14.73
C ALA A 60 -9.30 6.50 14.14
N MET A 61 -10.23 6.24 13.21
CA MET A 61 -10.35 4.93 12.55
C MET A 61 -9.14 4.69 11.63
N ARG A 62 -8.77 5.72 10.87
CA ARG A 62 -7.58 5.73 10.02
C ARG A 62 -6.30 5.36 10.78
N GLU A 63 -6.05 5.97 11.93
CA GLU A 63 -4.89 5.63 12.74
C GLU A 63 -4.89 4.17 13.21
N GLN A 64 -6.05 3.61 13.56
CA GLN A 64 -6.16 2.20 13.97
C GLN A 64 -5.75 1.25 12.84
N TYR A 65 -6.12 1.57 11.60
CA TYR A 65 -5.73 0.80 10.43
C TYR A 65 -4.24 0.95 10.13
N MET A 66 -3.71 2.17 10.22
CA MET A 66 -2.26 2.40 10.13
C MET A 66 -1.49 1.63 11.20
N ARG A 67 -1.98 1.56 12.45
CA ARG A 67 -1.32 0.78 13.51
C ARG A 67 -1.30 -0.71 13.20
N SER A 68 -2.39 -1.25 12.68
CA SER A 68 -2.55 -2.70 12.48
C SER A 68 -2.11 -3.25 11.12
N GLY A 69 -1.96 -2.39 10.10
CA GLY A 69 -1.55 -2.80 8.74
C GLY A 69 -0.10 -3.31 8.68
N GLU A 70 0.16 -4.35 7.92
CA GLU A 70 1.49 -4.93 7.74
C GLU A 70 2.21 -4.40 6.50
N GLY A 71 1.48 -3.77 5.59
CA GLY A 71 2.01 -2.91 4.54
C GLY A 71 0.93 -2.08 3.88
N PHE A 72 1.34 -1.09 3.08
CA PHE A 72 0.40 -0.12 2.50
C PHE A 72 0.59 0.05 1.00
N VAL A 73 -0.52 0.24 0.29
CA VAL A 73 -0.53 0.64 -1.12
C VAL A 73 -0.91 2.12 -1.17
N LEU A 74 0.03 2.95 -1.63
CA LEU A 74 -0.20 4.37 -1.85
C LEU A 74 -0.63 4.58 -3.30
N VAL A 75 -1.91 4.84 -3.54
CA VAL A 75 -2.48 4.90 -4.90
C VAL A 75 -2.77 6.34 -5.28
N PHE A 76 -2.23 6.84 -6.38
CA PHE A 76 -2.66 8.11 -6.98
C PHE A 76 -3.14 7.87 -8.41
N SER A 77 -3.81 8.85 -9.01
CA SER A 77 -4.19 8.81 -10.43
C SER A 77 -3.19 9.61 -11.27
N VAL A 78 -2.71 9.05 -12.39
CA VAL A 78 -1.83 9.77 -13.32
C VAL A 78 -2.49 11.00 -13.96
N THR A 79 -3.83 11.07 -13.89
CA THR A 79 -4.65 12.18 -14.38
C THR A 79 -5.06 13.18 -13.29
N ASP A 80 -4.64 13.00 -12.04
CA ASP A 80 -4.98 13.88 -10.92
C ASP A 80 -3.75 14.24 -10.09
N ARG A 81 -3.23 15.46 -10.31
CA ARG A 81 -2.06 15.99 -9.60
C ARG A 81 -2.27 16.07 -8.09
N ASN A 82 -3.48 16.41 -7.64
CA ASN A 82 -3.74 16.56 -6.21
C ASN A 82 -3.58 15.21 -5.49
N SER A 83 -4.07 14.12 -6.11
CA SER A 83 -3.90 12.77 -5.57
C SER A 83 -2.42 12.37 -5.44
N PHE A 84 -1.57 12.81 -6.38
CA PHE A 84 -0.13 12.57 -6.33
C PHE A 84 0.56 13.36 -5.21
N ASP A 85 0.19 14.63 -5.03
CA ASP A 85 0.77 15.48 -3.99
C ASP A 85 0.39 14.99 -2.56
N GLU A 86 -0.74 14.30 -2.41
CA GLU A 86 -1.17 13.73 -1.13
C GLU A 86 -0.39 12.48 -0.71
N VAL A 87 0.24 11.75 -1.64
CA VAL A 87 1.04 10.55 -1.34
C VAL A 87 2.07 10.83 -0.24
N TYR A 88 2.72 11.98 -0.29
CA TYR A 88 3.74 12.37 0.68
C TYR A 88 3.17 12.52 2.10
N LYS A 89 1.93 13.02 2.21
CA LYS A 89 1.24 13.18 3.50
C LYS A 89 0.95 11.81 4.11
N PHE A 90 0.38 10.90 3.32
CA PHE A 90 0.05 9.55 3.78
C PHE A 90 1.29 8.74 4.16
N HIS A 91 2.34 8.79 3.33
CA HIS A 91 3.61 8.15 3.64
C HIS A 91 4.15 8.60 5.01
N ARG A 92 4.22 9.91 5.25
CA ARG A 92 4.70 10.45 6.54
C ARG A 92 3.80 10.09 7.70
N GLN A 93 2.48 10.09 7.50
CA GLN A 93 1.53 9.74 8.54
C GLN A 93 1.66 8.26 8.94
N ILE A 94 1.79 7.36 7.97
CA ILE A 94 2.02 5.93 8.20
C ILE A 94 3.30 5.73 9.01
N LEU A 95 4.42 6.32 8.58
CA LEU A 95 5.70 6.21 9.30
C LEU A 95 5.61 6.72 10.74
N ARG A 96 4.91 7.85 10.94
CA ARG A 96 4.68 8.42 12.27
C ARG A 96 3.85 7.49 13.16
N VAL A 97 2.78 6.89 12.63
CA VAL A 97 1.91 5.96 13.39
C VAL A 97 2.63 4.65 13.68
N LYS A 98 3.49 4.20 12.75
CA LYS A 98 4.33 3.02 12.93
C LYS A 98 5.52 3.25 13.86
N ASP A 99 5.87 4.51 14.09
CA ASP A 99 7.08 4.91 14.81
C ASP A 99 8.34 4.29 14.17
N ARG A 100 8.48 4.44 12.85
CA ARG A 100 9.58 3.89 12.04
C ARG A 100 10.04 4.86 10.96
N ASP A 101 11.30 4.74 10.54
CA ASP A 101 11.85 5.47 9.40
C ASP A 101 11.49 4.82 8.05
N GLU A 102 11.33 3.50 8.03
CA GLU A 102 10.97 2.72 6.84
C GLU A 102 9.91 1.67 7.22
N PHE A 103 8.95 1.44 6.34
CA PHE A 103 7.88 0.45 6.53
C PHE A 103 7.44 -0.10 5.16
N PRO A 104 6.96 -1.36 5.06
CA PRO A 104 6.52 -1.94 3.79
C PRO A 104 5.42 -1.12 3.11
N MET A 105 5.77 -0.51 1.98
CA MET A 105 4.89 0.34 1.19
C MET A 105 5.20 0.19 -0.29
N ILE A 106 4.20 0.43 -1.14
CA ILE A 106 4.36 0.50 -2.61
C ILE A 106 3.58 1.69 -3.16
N LEU A 107 4.19 2.42 -4.08
CA LEU A 107 3.56 3.52 -4.82
C LEU A 107 2.88 2.98 -6.08
N VAL A 108 1.64 3.38 -6.32
CA VAL A 108 0.84 2.93 -7.45
C VAL A 108 0.24 4.10 -8.21
N GLY A 109 0.58 4.21 -9.50
CA GLY A 109 -0.02 5.17 -10.42
C GLY A 109 -1.17 4.51 -11.17
N ASN A 110 -2.41 4.79 -10.78
CA ASN A 110 -3.61 4.28 -11.42
C ASN A 110 -4.02 5.11 -12.65
N LYS A 111 -4.91 4.56 -13.48
CA LYS A 111 -5.43 5.15 -14.73
C LYS A 111 -4.37 5.37 -15.80
N ALA A 112 -3.35 4.51 -15.83
CA ALA A 112 -2.30 4.54 -16.85
C ALA A 112 -2.82 4.37 -18.29
N ASP A 113 -4.06 3.90 -18.48
CA ASP A 113 -4.72 3.86 -19.78
C ASP A 113 -5.14 5.24 -20.33
N LEU A 114 -5.21 6.25 -19.47
CA LEU A 114 -5.57 7.62 -19.82
C LEU A 114 -4.33 8.47 -20.13
N GLU A 115 -3.41 7.96 -20.93
CA GLU A 115 -2.12 8.62 -21.23
C GLU A 115 -2.30 10.03 -21.81
N HIS A 116 -3.32 10.24 -22.63
CA HIS A 116 -3.67 11.54 -23.22
C HIS A 116 -4.19 12.57 -22.19
N GLN A 117 -4.56 12.13 -20.98
CA GLN A 117 -4.99 12.98 -19.86
C GLN A 117 -3.95 12.99 -18.73
N ARG A 118 -2.75 12.44 -18.96
CA ARG A 118 -1.69 12.40 -17.96
C ARG A 118 -1.27 13.81 -17.59
N VAL A 119 -1.31 14.10 -16.29
CA VAL A 119 -0.86 15.38 -15.70
C VAL A 119 0.35 15.20 -14.77
N VAL A 120 0.71 13.95 -14.47
CA VAL A 120 1.89 13.60 -13.66
C VAL A 120 2.86 12.78 -14.52
N SER A 121 4.06 13.29 -14.74
CA SER A 121 5.04 12.62 -15.59
C SER A 121 5.68 11.41 -14.90
N SER A 122 6.05 10.39 -15.66
CA SER A 122 6.74 9.20 -15.12
C SER A 122 8.06 9.55 -14.42
N VAL A 123 8.73 10.63 -14.86
CA VAL A 123 9.97 11.13 -14.24
C VAL A 123 9.71 11.67 -12.84
N GLU A 124 8.68 12.50 -12.66
CA GLU A 124 8.29 13.02 -11.33
C GLU A 124 7.93 11.88 -10.38
N ILE A 125 7.22 10.87 -10.90
CA ILE A 125 6.78 9.73 -10.09
C ILE A 125 7.96 8.89 -9.65
N GLN A 126 8.89 8.60 -10.56
CA GLN A 126 10.13 7.88 -10.24
C GLN A 126 11.00 8.64 -9.24
N GLN A 127 11.08 9.97 -9.35
CA GLN A 127 11.77 10.81 -8.39
C GLN A 127 11.14 10.71 -7.00
N MET A 128 9.81 10.82 -6.90
CA MET A 128 9.10 10.66 -5.64
C MET A 128 9.31 9.26 -5.04
N ALA A 129 9.15 8.20 -5.82
CA ALA A 129 9.39 6.82 -5.39
C ALA A 129 10.82 6.63 -4.84
N SER A 130 11.82 7.21 -5.51
CA SER A 130 13.22 7.17 -5.09
C SER A 130 13.44 7.93 -3.78
N GLN A 131 12.82 9.10 -3.61
CA GLN A 131 12.89 9.89 -2.39
C GLN A 131 12.24 9.18 -1.20
N LEU A 132 11.10 8.53 -1.43
CA LEU A 132 10.37 7.76 -0.42
C LEU A 132 10.99 6.38 -0.17
N LYS A 133 11.93 5.94 -1.01
CA LYS A 133 12.55 4.60 -0.99
C LYS A 133 11.55 3.45 -1.09
N ILE A 134 10.49 3.63 -1.86
CA ILE A 134 9.46 2.60 -2.10
C ILE A 134 9.38 2.26 -3.59
N PRO A 135 9.06 1.00 -3.95
CA PRO A 135 8.87 0.64 -5.35
C PRO A 135 7.64 1.32 -5.94
N TYR A 136 7.63 1.43 -7.27
CA TYR A 136 6.58 2.07 -8.04
C TYR A 136 6.06 1.15 -9.15
N ILE A 137 4.73 1.09 -9.32
CA ILE A 137 4.06 0.36 -10.40
C ILE A 137 2.93 1.22 -10.97
N GLU A 138 2.84 1.34 -12.30
CA GLU A 138 1.64 1.85 -12.97
C GLU A 138 0.61 0.75 -13.18
N CYS A 139 -0.67 1.05 -12.96
CA CYS A 139 -1.77 0.13 -13.21
C CYS A 139 -2.92 0.79 -13.96
N SER A 140 -3.72 -0.05 -14.63
CA SER A 140 -5.04 0.33 -15.12
C SER A 140 -6.06 -0.59 -14.49
N ALA A 141 -6.75 -0.05 -13.50
CA ALA A 141 -7.98 -0.58 -12.92
C ALA A 141 -8.97 -1.08 -14.00
N LYS A 142 -9.24 -0.21 -14.98
CA LYS A 142 -10.18 -0.44 -16.07
C LYS A 142 -9.80 -1.63 -16.96
N HIS A 143 -8.51 -1.76 -17.28
CA HIS A 143 -8.01 -2.82 -18.16
C HIS A 143 -7.38 -4.00 -17.40
N LYS A 144 -7.47 -4.02 -16.07
CA LYS A 144 -6.83 -5.01 -15.18
C LYS A 144 -5.31 -5.15 -15.39
N ILE A 145 -4.64 -4.07 -15.75
CA ILE A 145 -3.20 -4.07 -16.00
C ILE A 145 -2.46 -3.92 -14.66
N ASN A 146 -1.48 -4.80 -14.40
CA ASN A 146 -0.57 -4.80 -13.25
C ASN A 146 -1.21 -4.90 -11.86
N ILE A 147 -2.51 -5.23 -11.78
CA ILE A 147 -3.24 -5.34 -10.52
C ILE A 147 -2.65 -6.43 -9.62
N ASP A 148 -2.46 -7.65 -10.16
CA ASP A 148 -1.87 -8.74 -9.38
C ASP A 148 -0.40 -8.47 -9.03
N GLN A 149 0.33 -7.81 -9.92
CA GLN A 149 1.73 -7.47 -9.70
C GLN A 149 1.93 -6.57 -8.47
N ILE A 150 1.04 -5.61 -8.23
CA ILE A 150 1.06 -4.75 -7.04
C ILE A 150 0.98 -5.59 -5.76
N PHE A 151 0.03 -6.52 -5.68
CA PHE A 151 -0.14 -7.36 -4.50
C PHE A 151 1.02 -8.34 -4.32
N HIS A 152 1.52 -8.91 -5.41
CA HIS A 152 2.70 -9.79 -5.37
C HIS A 152 3.92 -9.06 -4.83
N GLU A 153 4.19 -7.85 -5.34
CA GLU A 153 5.34 -7.07 -4.95
C GLU A 153 5.24 -6.60 -3.50
N LEU A 154 4.08 -6.08 -3.08
CA LEU A 154 3.87 -5.66 -1.69
C LEU A 154 4.10 -6.81 -0.70
N VAL A 155 3.59 -8.01 -1.00
CA VAL A 155 3.80 -9.17 -0.12
C VAL A 155 5.27 -9.56 -0.04
N ARG A 156 6.03 -9.45 -1.13
CA ARG A 156 7.48 -9.70 -1.11
C ARG A 156 8.19 -8.70 -0.20
N ILE A 157 7.86 -7.41 -0.30
CA ILE A 157 8.41 -6.36 0.56
C ILE A 157 8.11 -6.65 2.04
N ILE A 158 6.86 -7.02 2.35
CA ILE A 158 6.43 -7.33 3.72
C ILE A 158 7.19 -8.53 4.27
N ARG A 159 7.32 -9.61 3.49
CA ARG A 159 8.06 -10.82 3.90
C ARG A 159 9.52 -10.49 4.19
N LYS A 160 10.17 -9.73 3.30
CA LYS A 160 11.56 -9.30 3.47
C LYS A 160 11.75 -8.45 4.74
N PHE A 161 10.88 -7.48 4.95
CA PHE A 161 10.91 -6.63 6.14
C PHE A 161 10.75 -7.43 7.44
N GLN A 162 9.78 -8.36 7.47
CA GLN A 162 9.57 -9.25 8.62
C GLN A 162 10.76 -10.17 8.89
N GLU A 163 11.46 -10.62 7.85
CA GLU A 163 12.68 -11.43 7.98
C GLU A 163 13.84 -10.61 8.59
N GLU A 164 14.06 -9.39 8.11
CA GLU A 164 15.08 -8.47 8.62
C GLU A 164 14.84 -8.13 10.10
N GLU A 165 13.59 -7.87 10.50
CA GLU A 165 13.24 -7.62 11.91
C GLU A 165 13.55 -8.81 12.82
N ARG A 166 13.28 -10.04 12.36
CA ARG A 166 13.58 -11.26 13.12
C ARG A 166 15.09 -11.44 13.33
N VAL A 167 15.89 -11.21 12.29
CA VAL A 167 17.35 -11.32 12.36
C VAL A 167 17.93 -10.28 13.32
N TRP A 168 17.44 -9.04 13.28
CA TRP A 168 17.90 -7.98 14.18
C TRP A 168 17.59 -8.31 15.64
N SER A 169 16.37 -8.76 15.93
CA SER A 169 15.96 -9.20 17.27
C SER A 169 16.87 -10.31 17.83
N TYR A 170 17.27 -11.26 16.98
CA TYR A 170 18.17 -12.35 17.38
C TYR A 170 19.59 -11.87 17.72
N LYS A 171 20.16 -10.96 16.91
CA LYS A 171 21.51 -10.40 17.16
C LYS A 171 21.56 -9.56 18.44
N ASP A 172 20.52 -8.78 18.70
CA ASP A 172 20.43 -7.93 19.88
C ASP A 172 20.34 -8.76 21.19
N ARG A 173 19.51 -9.82 21.19
CA ARG A 173 19.45 -10.77 22.31
C ARG A 173 20.81 -11.44 22.55
N ARG A 174 21.52 -11.82 21.48
CA ARG A 174 22.83 -12.48 21.61
C ARG A 174 23.89 -11.55 22.18
N ARG A 175 23.87 -10.25 21.86
CA ARG A 175 24.76 -9.23 22.45
C ARG A 175 24.49 -8.98 23.93
N ARG A 176 23.22 -9.06 24.36
CA ARG A 176 22.84 -8.93 25.78
C ARG A 176 23.19 -10.15 26.64
N CYS A 177 23.44 -11.31 26.02
CA CYS A 177 23.81 -12.55 26.72
C CYS A 177 25.33 -12.79 26.85
N VAL A 178 26.20 -11.83 26.55
CA VAL A 178 27.68 -11.99 26.63
C VAL A 178 28.31 -11.28 27.83
N ILE A 179 27.53 -10.99 28.88
CA ILE A 179 28.07 -10.51 30.16
C ILE A 179 27.86 -11.62 31.20
N LEU A 180 28.84 -12.51 31.32
CA LEU A 180 29.04 -13.43 32.44
C LEU A 180 30.54 -13.48 32.73
#